data_AF-A0A5C6EKJ9-F1
#
_entry.id   AF-A0A5C6EKJ9-F1
#
_cell.length_a   1.000
_cell.length_b   1.000
_cell.length_c   1.000
_cell.angle_alpha   90.00
_cell.angle_beta   90.00
_cell.angle_gamma   90.00
#
_symmetry.space_group_name_H-M   'P 1'
#
loop_
_entity.id
_entity.type
_entity.pdbx_description
1 polymer ?
#
loop_
_entity_poly.entity_id
_entity_poly.type
_entity_poly.pdbx_seq_one_letter_code
_entity_poly.pdbx_strand_id
1 'polypeptide(L)'
;MGRDQKKQAKQKKRERKNATAKQYADPPFKIKTKRDDDKVEVKVEEGKAVFSVRSPFGISQATIERSGDNWPTTVMLRLHLKGLEKFKVTHGTITLEASVSSQDVKVRLWKDGIEDSPLDLKHPYWMEIRMVGKDGKPVKTIPLKDGYFEMQLPKALLEDNPKSFTLNWIDFYR
;
A
#
# COMPACT_ATOMS: atom_id res chain seq x y z
N MET A 1 -37.18 12.70 28.33
CA MET A 1 -35.77 12.88 28.75
C MET A 1 -34.78 12.08 27.86
N GLY A 2 -34.80 12.21 26.52
CA GLY A 2 -34.06 11.27 25.63
C GLY A 2 -33.23 11.87 24.48
N ARG A 3 -33.20 13.20 24.33
CA ARG A 3 -32.48 13.87 23.22
C ARG A 3 -31.07 14.34 23.61
N ASP A 4 -30.87 14.75 24.85
CA ASP A 4 -29.57 15.29 25.31
C ASP A 4 -28.53 14.20 25.56
N GLN A 5 -28.93 13.02 26.03
CA GLN A 5 -28.02 11.88 26.19
C GLN A 5 -27.48 11.35 24.84
N LYS A 6 -28.30 11.37 23.78
CA LYS A 6 -27.86 10.98 22.43
C LYS A 6 -26.88 11.98 21.81
N LYS A 7 -27.04 13.29 22.07
CA LYS A 7 -26.09 14.33 21.62
C LYS A 7 -24.76 14.21 22.35
N GLN A 8 -24.76 14.03 23.67
CA GLN A 8 -23.53 13.85 24.45
C GLN A 8 -22.79 12.56 24.09
N ALA A 9 -23.51 11.46 23.79
CA ALA A 9 -22.88 10.21 23.33
C ALA A 9 -22.27 10.34 21.92
N LYS A 10 -22.92 11.07 21.00
CA LYS A 10 -22.40 11.31 19.65
C LYS A 10 -21.20 12.26 19.66
N GLN A 11 -21.18 13.21 20.59
CA GLN A 11 -20.08 14.14 20.81
C GLN A 11 -18.88 13.47 21.48
N LYS A 12 -19.08 12.69 22.54
CA LYS A 12 -18.01 11.84 23.13
C LYS A 12 -17.46 10.80 22.14
N LYS A 13 -18.27 10.27 21.23
CA LYS A 13 -17.80 9.34 20.17
C LYS A 13 -17.02 10.05 19.07
N ARG A 14 -17.32 11.33 18.79
CA ARG A 14 -16.53 12.20 17.90
C ARG A 14 -15.23 12.66 18.57
N GLU A 15 -15.26 13.01 19.85
CA GLU A 15 -14.09 13.39 20.64
C GLU A 15 -13.15 12.20 20.86
N ARG A 16 -13.69 10.99 21.11
CA ARG A 16 -12.88 9.74 21.13
C ARG A 16 -12.32 9.36 19.76
N LYS A 17 -13.01 9.67 18.65
CA LYS A 17 -12.46 9.50 17.29
C LYS A 17 -11.35 10.51 16.97
N ASN A 18 -11.39 11.69 17.57
CA ASN A 18 -10.38 12.73 17.38
C ASN A 18 -9.21 12.63 18.38
N ALA A 19 -9.33 11.85 19.45
CA ALA A 19 -8.35 11.78 20.54
C ALA A 19 -7.34 10.62 20.45
N THR A 20 -7.26 9.82 19.37
CA THR A 20 -6.24 8.75 19.31
C THR A 20 -5.82 8.37 17.89
N ALA A 21 -5.34 9.34 17.11
CA ALA A 21 -4.33 9.03 16.08
C ALA A 21 -3.00 9.56 16.61
N LYS A 22 -2.23 8.70 17.31
CA LYS A 22 -0.83 9.01 17.57
C LYS A 22 -0.11 8.92 16.22
N GLN A 23 0.01 10.04 15.53
CA GLN A 23 1.01 10.18 14.48
C GLN A 23 2.37 10.10 15.14
N TYR A 24 3.14 9.08 14.79
CA TYR A 24 4.54 8.99 15.20
C TYR A 24 5.31 10.03 14.39
N ALA A 25 5.90 11.02 15.09
CA ALA A 25 6.70 12.08 14.47
C ALA A 25 7.92 11.52 13.73
N ASP A 26 8.41 10.35 14.16
CA ASP A 26 9.40 9.55 13.46
C ASP A 26 8.81 8.14 13.24
N PRO A 27 8.35 7.81 12.02
CA PRO A 27 7.81 6.49 11.73
C PRO A 27 8.92 5.44 11.86
N PRO A 28 8.66 4.25 12.44
CA PRO A 28 9.69 3.27 12.77
C PRO A 28 10.18 2.49 11.54
N PHE A 29 10.52 3.19 10.45
CA PHE A 29 10.97 2.62 9.19
C PHE A 29 12.13 3.41 8.61
N LYS A 30 13.17 2.69 8.16
CA LYS A 30 14.22 3.26 7.30
C LYS A 30 13.88 2.93 5.87
N ILE A 31 13.92 3.94 5.00
CA ILE A 31 13.56 3.78 3.59
C ILE A 31 14.72 4.23 2.73
N LYS A 32 15.10 3.40 1.77
CA LYS A 32 16.10 3.71 0.76
C LYS A 32 15.49 3.55 -0.62
N THR A 33 15.41 4.63 -1.38
CA THR A 33 15.01 4.60 -2.79
C THR A 33 16.23 4.37 -3.68
N LYS A 34 16.00 3.80 -4.87
CA LYS A 34 17.07 3.62 -5.88
C LYS A 34 17.39 4.94 -6.59
N ARG A 35 16.39 5.80 -6.79
CA ARG A 35 16.56 7.14 -7.36
C ARG A 35 16.32 8.21 -6.30
N ASP A 36 17.06 9.29 -6.40
CA ASP A 36 17.04 10.37 -5.40
C ASP A 36 15.77 11.24 -5.48
N ASP A 37 15.07 11.21 -6.62
CA ASP A 37 13.83 11.94 -6.86
C ASP A 37 12.56 11.13 -6.56
N ASP A 38 12.69 9.83 -6.30
CA ASP A 38 11.62 9.03 -5.72
C ASP A 38 11.36 9.50 -4.29
N LYS A 39 10.07 9.64 -3.94
CA LYS A 39 9.65 10.04 -2.60
C LYS A 39 8.74 9.00 -2.00
N VAL A 40 9.00 8.63 -0.75
CA VAL A 40 8.12 7.76 0.04
C VAL A 40 7.65 8.51 1.27
N GLU A 41 6.37 8.85 1.30
CA GLU A 41 5.71 9.41 2.47
C GLU A 41 5.15 8.28 3.34
N VAL A 42 5.42 8.32 4.64
CA VAL A 42 4.92 7.33 5.58
C VAL A 42 3.92 7.95 6.53
N LYS A 43 2.75 7.32 6.65
CA LYS A 43 1.77 7.65 7.70
C LYS A 43 1.57 6.42 8.57
N VAL A 44 1.76 6.60 9.87
CA VAL A 44 1.54 5.55 10.87
C VAL A 44 0.38 5.97 11.75
N GLU A 45 -0.58 5.07 11.87
CA GLU A 45 -1.73 5.12 12.77
C GLU A 45 -1.75 3.83 13.60
N GLU A 46 -2.63 3.72 14.59
CA GLU A 46 -2.68 2.57 15.49
C GLU A 46 -2.81 1.24 14.71
N GLY A 47 -1.74 0.43 14.72
CA GLY A 47 -1.68 -0.87 14.03
C GLY A 47 -1.56 -0.81 12.50
N LYS A 48 -1.39 0.38 11.90
CA LYS A 48 -1.37 0.56 10.44
C LYS A 48 -0.24 1.48 9.97
N ALA A 49 0.50 1.05 8.95
CA ALA A 49 1.39 1.93 8.18
C ALA A 49 0.91 2.06 6.74
N VAL A 50 1.01 3.27 6.19
CA VAL A 50 0.73 3.59 4.79
C VAL A 50 1.97 4.20 4.16
N PHE A 51 2.52 3.51 3.17
CA PHE A 51 3.64 3.99 2.36
C PHE A 51 3.10 4.55 1.05
N SER A 52 3.30 5.84 0.80
CA SER A 52 2.86 6.51 -0.42
C SER A 52 4.07 6.88 -1.26
N VAL A 53 4.24 6.18 -2.39
CA VAL A 53 5.38 6.33 -3.30
C VAL A 53 5.00 7.24 -4.45
N ARG A 54 5.84 8.25 -4.71
CA ARG A 54 5.83 9.05 -5.94
C ARG A 54 7.15 8.83 -6.66
N SER A 55 7.08 8.50 -7.94
CA SER A 55 8.24 8.18 -8.78
C SER A 55 8.15 8.94 -10.09
N PRO A 56 8.84 10.07 -10.25
CA PRO A 56 8.76 10.90 -11.46
C PRO A 56 9.10 10.12 -12.74
N PHE A 57 10.06 9.20 -12.68
CA PHE A 57 10.48 8.36 -13.80
C PHE A 57 9.57 7.15 -14.07
N GLY A 58 8.61 6.85 -13.20
CA GLY A 58 7.68 5.72 -13.38
C GLY A 58 8.29 4.32 -13.24
N ILE A 59 9.62 4.17 -13.14
CA ILE A 59 10.29 2.88 -12.92
C ILE A 59 11.38 3.02 -11.88
N SER A 60 11.28 2.28 -10.77
CA SER A 60 12.31 2.31 -9.74
C SER A 60 12.13 1.19 -8.70
N GLN A 61 12.82 1.37 -7.57
CA GLN A 61 12.85 0.46 -6.43
C GLN A 61 12.92 1.27 -5.13
N ALA A 62 12.31 0.73 -4.06
CA ALA A 62 12.51 1.18 -2.69
C ALA A 62 12.65 -0.01 -1.73
N THR A 63 13.61 0.06 -0.81
CA THR A 63 13.75 -0.88 0.30
C THR A 63 13.19 -0.25 1.56
N ILE A 64 12.31 -0.96 2.26
CA ILE A 64 11.70 -0.54 3.51
C ILE A 64 12.15 -1.50 4.60
N GLU A 65 12.86 -0.97 5.59
CA GLU A 65 13.36 -1.71 6.75
C GLU A 65 12.61 -1.27 8.01
N ARG A 66 12.12 -2.22 8.81
CA ARG A 66 11.52 -1.90 10.11
C ARG A 66 12.61 -1.57 11.14
N SER A 67 12.39 -0.51 11.91
CA SER A 67 13.23 -0.17 13.08
C SER A 67 12.68 -0.77 14.37
N GLY A 68 11.37 -1.02 14.45
CA GLY A 68 10.72 -1.66 15.61
C GLY A 68 10.74 -3.19 15.55
N ASP A 69 10.23 -3.80 16.63
CA ASP A 69 10.24 -5.25 16.81
C ASP A 69 9.36 -5.99 15.80
N ASN A 70 8.22 -5.40 15.44
CA ASN A 70 7.22 -6.02 14.56
C ASN A 70 6.73 -5.06 13.49
N TRP A 71 6.29 -5.61 12.35
CA TRP A 71 5.47 -4.86 11.41
C TRP A 71 4.11 -4.51 12.01
N PRO A 72 3.51 -3.36 11.62
CA PRO A 72 2.11 -3.09 11.92
C PRO A 72 1.20 -4.18 11.35
N THR A 73 0.09 -4.43 12.04
CA THR A 73 -0.92 -5.43 11.63
C THR A 73 -1.44 -5.21 10.20
N THR A 74 -1.42 -3.95 9.73
CA THR A 74 -1.77 -3.57 8.36
C THR A 74 -0.67 -2.72 7.73
N VAL A 75 -0.15 -3.17 6.59
CA VAL A 75 0.75 -2.39 5.75
C VAL A 75 0.06 -2.10 4.42
N MET A 76 -0.16 -0.82 4.15
CA MET A 76 -0.72 -0.34 2.89
C MET A 76 0.37 0.29 2.03
N LEU A 77 0.27 0.07 0.73
CA LEU A 77 1.07 0.74 -0.28
C LEU A 77 0.17 1.55 -1.20
N ARG A 78 0.61 2.77 -1.53
CA ARG A 78 0.02 3.64 -2.55
C ARG A 78 1.09 4.00 -3.56
N LEU A 79 0.96 3.49 -4.78
CA LEU A 79 1.85 3.82 -5.89
C LEU A 79 1.19 4.90 -6.74
N HIS A 80 1.69 6.14 -6.67
CA HIS A 80 1.23 7.25 -7.50
C HIS A 80 1.84 7.15 -8.91
N LEU A 81 1.28 6.24 -9.71
CA LEU A 81 1.67 5.96 -11.09
C LEU A 81 0.47 6.15 -12.02
N LYS A 82 0.70 6.33 -13.31
CA LYS A 82 -0.35 6.42 -14.35
C LYS A 82 -0.85 5.04 -14.75
N GLY A 83 0.05 4.07 -14.85
CA GLY A 83 -0.22 2.65 -15.08
C GLY A 83 0.63 1.76 -14.16
N LEU A 84 0.23 0.50 -14.02
CA LEU A 84 1.00 -0.50 -13.26
C LEU A 84 1.34 -1.69 -14.15
N GLU A 85 2.40 -1.52 -14.96
CA GLU A 85 2.93 -2.57 -15.84
C GLU A 85 3.47 -3.73 -15.03
N LYS A 86 4.25 -3.40 -14.01
CA LYS A 86 4.79 -4.39 -13.10
C LYS A 86 4.93 -3.82 -11.70
N PHE A 87 4.47 -4.57 -10.73
CA PHE A 87 4.76 -4.40 -9.32
C PHE A 87 5.46 -5.67 -8.82
N LYS A 88 6.44 -5.50 -7.94
CA LYS A 88 7.09 -6.61 -7.25
C LYS A 88 7.40 -6.22 -5.82
N VAL A 89 7.04 -7.06 -4.86
CA VAL A 89 7.53 -7.01 -3.48
C VAL A 89 8.30 -8.28 -3.16
N THR A 90 9.47 -8.11 -2.54
CA THR A 90 10.41 -9.21 -2.24
C THR A 90 10.90 -9.15 -0.81
N HIS A 91 10.94 -10.29 -0.14
CA HIS A 91 11.72 -10.49 1.09
C HIS A 91 12.17 -11.96 1.17
N GLY A 92 13.45 -12.18 1.47
CA GLY A 92 14.02 -13.54 1.47
C GLY A 92 13.80 -14.25 0.14
N THR A 93 13.16 -15.42 0.18
CA THR A 93 12.83 -16.23 -1.00
C THR A 93 11.46 -15.91 -1.60
N ILE A 94 10.65 -15.09 -0.94
CA ILE A 94 9.29 -14.77 -1.40
C ILE A 94 9.34 -13.59 -2.36
N THR A 95 8.79 -13.80 -3.54
CA THR A 95 8.54 -12.74 -4.52
C THR A 95 7.06 -12.71 -4.87
N LEU A 96 6.37 -11.60 -4.58
CA LEU A 96 4.99 -11.39 -4.99
C LEU A 96 4.95 -10.31 -6.07
N GLU A 97 4.28 -10.60 -7.18
CA GLU A 97 4.27 -9.76 -8.36
C GLU A 97 2.86 -9.52 -8.87
N ALA A 98 2.62 -8.33 -9.41
CA ALA A 98 1.33 -7.97 -9.96
C ALA A 98 1.44 -7.03 -11.16
N SER A 99 0.37 -6.98 -11.94
CA SER A 99 0.18 -6.04 -13.05
C SER A 99 -1.29 -5.65 -13.15
N VAL A 100 -1.57 -4.43 -13.64
CA VAL A 100 -2.93 -4.01 -14.02
C VAL A 100 -2.94 -3.70 -15.50
N SER A 101 -3.71 -4.48 -16.26
CA SER A 101 -3.87 -4.30 -17.70
C SER A 101 -4.40 -2.89 -18.02
N SER A 102 -3.79 -2.21 -18.99
CA SER A 102 -4.22 -0.88 -19.44
C SER A 102 -5.47 -0.93 -20.34
N GLN A 103 -5.86 -2.11 -20.84
CA GLN A 103 -6.97 -2.28 -21.78
C GLN A 103 -8.31 -2.56 -21.06
N ASP A 104 -8.30 -3.54 -20.16
CA ASP A 104 -9.51 -4.06 -19.49
C ASP A 104 -9.43 -3.91 -17.96
N VAL A 105 -8.35 -3.29 -17.46
CA VAL A 105 -8.16 -2.99 -16.03
C VAL A 105 -8.08 -4.24 -15.15
N LYS A 106 -7.86 -5.41 -15.78
CA LYS A 106 -7.72 -6.68 -15.09
C LYS A 106 -6.44 -6.70 -14.26
N VAL A 107 -6.58 -7.03 -12.99
CA VAL A 107 -5.46 -7.29 -12.08
C VAL A 107 -5.00 -8.72 -12.26
N ARG A 108 -3.70 -8.92 -12.41
CA ARG A 108 -3.03 -10.23 -12.31
C ARG A 108 -2.05 -10.17 -11.16
N LEU A 109 -1.99 -11.25 -10.39
CA LEU A 109 -1.13 -11.41 -9.23
C LEU A 109 -0.55 -12.83 -9.29
N TRP A 110 0.75 -12.98 -9.11
CA TRP A 110 1.44 -14.27 -9.13
C TRP A 110 2.61 -14.25 -8.15
N LYS A 111 3.17 -15.43 -7.88
CA LYS A 111 4.23 -15.61 -6.89
C LYS A 111 5.44 -16.30 -7.51
N ASP A 112 6.63 -15.91 -7.06
CA ASP A 112 7.94 -16.49 -7.40
C ASP A 112 8.19 -16.61 -8.90
N GLY A 113 7.73 -15.63 -9.69
CA GLY A 113 7.90 -15.61 -11.14
C GLY A 113 7.01 -16.59 -11.92
N ILE A 114 6.12 -17.33 -11.26
CA ILE A 114 5.24 -18.31 -11.91
C ILE A 114 3.97 -17.62 -12.42
N GLU A 115 4.12 -16.87 -13.51
CA GLU A 115 3.07 -15.98 -14.04
C GLU A 115 1.81 -16.72 -14.57
N ASP A 116 1.99 -17.97 -15.03
CA ASP A 116 0.91 -18.81 -15.56
C ASP A 116 0.00 -19.41 -14.48
N SER A 117 0.33 -19.20 -13.21
CA SER A 117 -0.46 -19.65 -12.06
C SER A 117 -0.90 -18.43 -11.22
N PRO A 118 -1.86 -17.62 -11.70
CA PRO A 118 -2.32 -16.45 -10.97
C PRO A 118 -2.97 -16.83 -9.63
N LEU A 119 -2.74 -16.01 -8.61
CA LEU A 119 -3.29 -16.20 -7.28
C LEU A 119 -4.78 -15.84 -7.25
N ASP A 120 -5.58 -16.71 -6.64
CA ASP A 120 -7.00 -16.46 -6.38
C ASP A 120 -7.26 -15.86 -4.99
N LEU A 121 -8.50 -15.43 -4.74
CA LEU A 121 -8.94 -14.75 -3.51
C LEU A 121 -8.66 -15.53 -2.20
N LYS A 122 -8.53 -16.86 -2.28
CA LYS A 122 -8.32 -17.73 -1.12
C LYS A 122 -6.84 -17.94 -0.82
N HIS A 123 -5.95 -17.55 -1.73
CA HIS A 123 -4.52 -17.73 -1.56
C HIS A 123 -3.98 -16.81 -0.44
N PRO A 124 -3.11 -17.28 0.47
CA PRO A 124 -2.60 -16.47 1.59
C PRO A 124 -1.84 -15.21 1.17
N TYR A 125 -1.24 -15.25 -0.02
CA TYR A 125 -0.53 -14.12 -0.65
C TYR A 125 -1.42 -13.29 -1.59
N TRP A 126 -2.73 -13.55 -1.62
CA TRP A 126 -3.63 -12.73 -2.41
C TRP A 126 -3.65 -11.29 -1.90
N MET A 127 -3.56 -10.36 -2.84
CA MET A 127 -3.48 -8.92 -2.59
C MET A 127 -4.46 -8.21 -3.50
N GLU A 128 -5.42 -7.51 -2.90
CA GLU A 128 -6.30 -6.64 -3.66
C GLU A 128 -5.54 -5.40 -4.12
N ILE A 129 -5.67 -5.06 -5.41
CA ILE A 129 -5.17 -3.80 -5.98
C ILE A 129 -6.36 -2.99 -6.47
N ARG A 130 -6.51 -1.78 -5.92
CA ARG A 130 -7.56 -0.84 -6.29
C ARG A 130 -6.93 0.40 -6.92
N MET A 131 -7.55 0.94 -7.97
CA MET A 131 -7.19 2.28 -8.44
C MET A 131 -8.06 3.30 -7.73
N VAL A 132 -7.42 4.34 -7.20
CA VAL A 132 -8.06 5.40 -6.44
C VAL A 132 -7.71 6.74 -7.07
N GLY A 133 -8.72 7.53 -7.41
CA GLY A 133 -8.53 8.89 -7.91
C GLY A 133 -8.13 9.86 -6.80
N LYS A 134 -7.73 11.07 -7.18
CA LYS A 134 -7.38 12.16 -6.25
C LYS A 134 -8.46 12.46 -5.21
N ASP A 135 -9.73 12.28 -5.55
CA ASP A 135 -10.87 12.49 -4.67
C ASP A 135 -11.12 11.34 -3.69
N GLY A 136 -10.27 10.30 -3.71
CA GLY A 136 -10.37 9.11 -2.88
C GLY A 136 -11.39 8.10 -3.38
N LYS A 137 -12.00 8.29 -4.57
CA LYS A 137 -12.98 7.37 -5.12
C LYS A 137 -12.33 6.34 -6.05
N PRO A 138 -12.94 5.15 -6.20
CA PRO A 138 -12.50 4.18 -7.18
C PRO A 138 -12.56 4.74 -8.60
N VAL A 139 -11.54 4.45 -9.40
CA VAL A 139 -11.49 4.76 -10.83
C VAL A 139 -11.36 3.48 -11.64
N LYS A 140 -11.78 3.53 -12.91
CA LYS A 140 -11.86 2.36 -13.80
C LYS A 140 -11.16 2.59 -15.14
N THR A 141 -10.29 3.60 -15.24
CA THR A 141 -9.62 3.95 -16.48
C THR A 141 -8.15 4.20 -16.22
N ILE A 142 -7.31 3.70 -17.13
CA ILE A 142 -5.86 3.92 -17.18
C ILE A 142 -5.59 4.63 -18.53
N PRO A 143 -4.70 5.64 -18.60
CA PRO A 143 -3.82 6.13 -17.53
C PRO A 143 -4.58 6.89 -16.43
N LEU A 144 -4.13 6.74 -15.19
CA LEU A 144 -4.54 7.59 -14.08
C LEU A 144 -4.03 9.02 -14.32
N LYS A 145 -4.95 9.99 -14.37
CA LYS A 145 -4.58 11.41 -14.49
C LYS A 145 -3.96 11.92 -13.19
N ASP A 146 -4.69 11.71 -12.10
CA ASP A 146 -4.26 11.94 -10.72
C ASP A 146 -4.84 10.83 -9.85
N GLY A 147 -4.01 10.19 -9.03
CA GLY A 147 -4.44 9.05 -8.23
C GLY A 147 -3.29 8.16 -7.81
N TYR A 148 -3.62 6.93 -7.47
CA TYR A 148 -2.67 5.88 -7.10
C TYR A 148 -3.30 4.49 -7.21
N PHE A 149 -2.44 3.49 -7.31
CA PHE A 149 -2.79 2.10 -7.03
C PHE A 149 -2.64 1.86 -5.52
N GLU A 150 -3.72 1.50 -4.85
CA GLU A 150 -3.76 1.15 -3.44
C GLU A 150 -3.79 -0.37 -3.27
N MET A 151 -2.93 -0.90 -2.41
CA MET A 151 -2.89 -2.32 -2.09
C MET A 151 -2.51 -2.54 -0.63
N GLN A 152 -3.10 -3.56 -0.01
CA GLN A 152 -2.73 -4.01 1.32
C GLN A 152 -1.78 -5.21 1.16
N LEU A 153 -0.57 -5.12 1.70
CA LEU A 153 0.34 -6.27 1.66
C LEU A 153 -0.29 -7.45 2.41
N PRO A 154 -0.26 -8.68 1.84
CA PRO A 154 -0.81 -9.85 2.50
C PRO A 154 -0.13 -10.09 3.85
N LYS A 155 -0.91 -10.55 4.85
CA LYS A 155 -0.34 -10.88 6.17
C LYS A 155 0.74 -11.96 6.07
N ALA A 156 0.56 -12.94 5.18
CA ALA A 156 1.53 -14.01 4.93
C ALA A 156 2.91 -13.48 4.48
N LEU A 157 2.96 -12.30 3.83
CA LEU A 157 4.22 -11.65 3.42
C LEU A 157 4.98 -11.05 4.63
N LEU A 158 4.31 -10.88 5.77
CA LEU A 158 4.86 -10.23 6.97
C LEU A 158 4.94 -11.19 8.16
N GLU A 159 4.48 -12.43 8.02
CA GLU A 159 4.31 -13.39 9.11
C GLU A 159 5.65 -13.79 9.75
N ASP A 160 6.68 -14.01 8.92
CA ASP A 160 8.06 -14.25 9.39
C ASP A 160 8.76 -12.99 9.91
N ASN A 161 8.01 -11.90 10.06
CA ASN A 161 8.46 -10.61 10.56
C ASN A 161 9.78 -10.12 9.93
N PRO A 162 9.87 -10.06 8.58
CA PRO A 162 11.13 -9.80 7.89
C PRO A 162 11.72 -8.46 8.32
N LYS A 163 13.04 -8.36 8.41
CA LYS A 163 13.70 -7.09 8.76
C LYS A 163 13.43 -5.99 7.73
N SER A 164 13.30 -6.38 6.46
CA SER A 164 13.02 -5.47 5.34
C SER A 164 12.31 -6.18 4.20
N PHE A 165 11.63 -5.41 3.35
CA PHE A 165 11.20 -5.85 2.03
C PHE A 165 11.59 -4.81 0.97
N THR A 166 11.69 -5.26 -0.28
CA THR A 166 12.03 -4.42 -1.42
C THR A 166 10.89 -4.38 -2.42
N LEU A 167 10.44 -3.16 -2.72
CA LEU A 167 9.43 -2.82 -3.72
C LEU A 167 10.11 -2.47 -5.03
N ASN A 168 9.60 -2.96 -6.15
CA ASN A 168 9.95 -2.52 -7.49
C ASN A 168 8.66 -2.20 -8.26
N TRP A 169 8.72 -1.22 -9.13
CA TRP A 169 7.57 -0.83 -9.95
C TRP A 169 8.00 -0.40 -11.35
N ILE A 170 7.07 -0.56 -12.30
CA ILE A 170 7.15 -0.08 -13.67
C ILE A 170 5.79 0.49 -14.05
N ASP A 171 5.79 1.72 -14.56
CA ASP A 171 4.66 2.40 -15.17
C ASP A 171 4.72 2.24 -16.69
N PHE A 172 3.58 1.90 -17.30
CA PHE A 172 3.41 1.84 -18.75
C PHE A 172 3.68 3.20 -19.43
N TYR A 173 3.42 4.31 -18.74
CA TYR A 173 3.41 5.68 -19.27
C TYR A 173 4.56 6.54 -18.74
N ARG A 174 5.70 5.89 -18.45
CA ARG A 174 6.98 6.51 -18.10
C ARG A 174 7.48 7.49 -19.16
#